data_AF-D3HN02-F1
#
_entry.id   AF-D3HN02-F1
#
_cell.length_a   1.000
_cell.length_b   1.000
_cell.length_c   1.000
_cell.angle_alpha   90.00
_cell.angle_beta   90.00
_cell.angle_gamma   90.00
#
_symmetry.space_group_name_H-M   'P 1'
#
loop_
_entity.id
_entity.type
_entity.pdbx_description
1 polymer ?
#
loop_
_entity_poly.entity_id
_entity_poly.type
_entity_poly.pdbx_seq_one_letter_code
_entity_poly.pdbx_strand_id
1 'polypeptide(L)'
;MLKDWQIKFPYSFAPFPNLFIELDFEQQETLSQLLHLTEQAGVGLLNGDTVFQILNHSSYLSELTYLIILLNDLKCLDKYMLNHLFTHHYLPDLQESIDVLSNHTRLTSDVVKFLFSVRNPQDCVGFMMRSLQKGTGLPDILDYLSQHVTLEGVNRALTLFDLSGYRYTPEHFPKFSVIAKVLANPLCQTIFDSRWRSFSDYTEISEPLNSTDADEIINQLIGLVAEEDKIRTFFDFFASLRPFPPSQKYIVDINIEDKVTTALMSFCKSKIAAIASNEDSLQVQAMITTLRKKGGDNAIFDTIKYEVASDIELEDLYSMRKYEDLMDEIWSALNQPQPHLETFEDTFHERREYPGFFAKALRFQTATVSQNKMDIEQKDKMNNLSI
;
A
#
# COMPACT_ATOMS: atom_id res chain seq x y z
N MET A 1 2.40 15.22 -38.18
CA MET A 1 2.07 14.10 -37.28
C MET A 1 1.71 14.60 -35.89
N LEU A 2 2.66 14.96 -35.01
CA LEU A 2 2.28 15.43 -33.65
C LEU A 2 1.45 16.74 -33.66
N LYS A 3 1.70 17.65 -34.60
CA LYS A 3 0.89 18.87 -34.81
C LYS A 3 -0.57 18.58 -35.17
N ASP A 4 -0.85 17.46 -35.83
CA ASP A 4 -2.21 17.10 -36.24
C ASP A 4 -3.03 16.70 -34.99
N TRP A 5 -2.37 16.07 -34.02
CA TRP A 5 -2.95 15.76 -32.71
C TRP A 5 -3.19 17.01 -31.87
N GLN A 6 -2.31 18.01 -31.92
CA GLN A 6 -2.53 19.30 -31.28
C GLN A 6 -3.78 20.01 -31.82
N ILE A 7 -4.02 19.94 -33.13
CA ILE A 7 -5.23 20.50 -33.76
C ILE A 7 -6.48 19.73 -33.29
N LYS A 8 -6.38 18.41 -33.15
CA LYS A 8 -7.49 17.54 -32.74
C LYS A 8 -7.84 17.67 -31.25
N PHE A 9 -6.85 17.89 -30.38
CA PHE A 9 -7.01 17.98 -28.92
C PHE A 9 -6.38 19.26 -28.35
N PRO A 10 -6.85 20.45 -28.76
CA PRO A 10 -6.18 21.72 -28.44
C PRO A 10 -6.10 21.99 -26.94
N TYR A 11 -7.13 21.61 -26.18
CA TYR A 11 -7.17 21.79 -24.73
C TYR A 11 -6.20 20.91 -23.97
N SER A 12 -5.89 19.71 -24.48
CA SER A 12 -4.95 18.77 -23.86
C SER A 12 -3.49 19.23 -24.02
N PHE A 13 -3.18 19.88 -25.14
CA PHE A 13 -1.84 20.38 -25.44
C PHE A 13 -1.57 21.79 -24.87
N ALA A 14 -2.62 22.57 -24.55
CA ALA A 14 -2.47 23.93 -24.04
C ALA A 14 -1.55 24.09 -22.80
N PRO A 15 -1.52 23.13 -21.85
CA PRO A 15 -0.61 23.19 -20.70
C PRO A 15 0.87 22.92 -21.04
N PHE A 16 1.18 22.43 -22.23
CA PHE A 16 2.53 22.04 -22.67
C PHE A 16 3.03 22.90 -23.85
N PRO A 17 3.16 24.23 -23.69
CA PRO A 17 3.45 25.14 -24.81
C PRO A 17 4.83 24.92 -25.46
N ASN A 18 5.79 24.34 -24.72
CA ASN A 18 7.15 24.10 -25.18
C ASN A 18 7.42 22.65 -25.63
N LEU A 19 6.40 21.79 -25.67
CA LEU A 19 6.54 20.35 -25.95
C LEU A 19 7.36 20.05 -27.20
N PHE A 20 7.16 20.81 -28.28
CA PHE A 20 7.87 20.62 -29.55
C PHE A 20 9.34 21.08 -29.55
N ILE A 21 9.75 21.80 -28.50
CA ILE A 21 11.13 22.24 -28.27
C ILE A 21 11.81 21.29 -27.28
N GLU A 22 11.07 20.82 -26.28
CA GLU A 22 11.54 19.93 -25.23
C GLU A 22 11.72 18.48 -25.69
N LEU A 23 10.86 18.01 -26.59
CA LEU A 23 10.98 16.68 -27.19
C LEU A 23 11.84 16.72 -28.45
N ASP A 24 12.79 15.79 -28.58
CA ASP A 24 13.51 15.59 -29.83
C ASP A 24 12.59 14.97 -30.92
N PHE A 25 13.13 14.82 -32.13
CA PHE A 25 12.37 14.29 -33.26
C PHE A 25 11.85 12.87 -33.02
N GLU A 26 12.67 11.99 -32.43
CA GLU A 26 12.31 10.59 -32.17
C GLU A 26 11.22 10.49 -31.09
N GLN A 27 11.30 11.32 -30.06
CA GLN A 27 10.30 11.41 -29.00
C GLN A 27 8.96 11.96 -29.52
N GLN A 28 8.99 12.97 -30.40
CA GLN A 28 7.78 13.48 -31.04
C GLN A 28 7.11 12.45 -31.95
N GLU A 29 7.92 11.66 -32.67
CA GLU A 29 7.41 10.56 -33.48
C GLU A 29 6.80 9.45 -32.61
N THR A 30 7.51 9.03 -31.57
CA THR A 30 7.06 8.02 -30.59
C THR A 30 5.73 8.43 -29.95
N LEU A 31 5.62 9.68 -29.47
CA LEU A 31 4.38 10.22 -28.94
C LEU A 31 3.26 10.21 -29.98
N SER A 32 3.54 10.58 -31.23
CA SER A 32 2.54 10.54 -32.29
C SER A 32 2.08 9.12 -32.62
N GLN A 33 2.98 8.14 -32.56
CA GLN A 33 2.66 6.72 -32.76
C GLN A 33 1.79 6.20 -31.62
N LEU A 34 2.13 6.56 -30.37
CA LEU A 34 1.37 6.18 -29.19
C LEU A 34 -0.08 6.66 -29.23
N LEU A 35 -0.30 7.92 -29.62
CA LEU A 35 -1.65 8.47 -29.80
C LEU A 35 -2.42 7.73 -30.90
N HIS A 36 -1.75 7.36 -31.99
CA HIS A 36 -2.37 6.62 -33.08
C HIS A 36 -2.74 5.18 -32.67
N LEU A 37 -1.85 4.47 -31.98
CA LEU A 37 -2.11 3.13 -31.45
C LEU A 37 -3.29 3.13 -30.49
N THR A 38 -3.34 4.12 -29.59
CA THR A 38 -4.44 4.27 -28.63
C THR A 38 -5.77 4.55 -29.32
N GLU A 39 -5.78 5.34 -30.41
CA GLU A 39 -6.97 5.54 -31.24
C GLU A 39 -7.44 4.26 -31.93
N GLN A 40 -6.50 3.46 -32.46
CA GLN A 40 -6.82 2.23 -33.18
C GLN A 40 -7.27 1.08 -32.27
N ALA A 41 -6.76 1.03 -31.04
CA ALA A 41 -6.99 -0.07 -30.12
C ALA A 41 -8.45 -0.19 -29.63
N GLY A 42 -9.23 0.90 -29.66
CA GLY A 42 -10.63 0.83 -29.25
C GLY A 42 -11.40 2.15 -29.27
N VAL A 43 -12.70 2.05 -29.54
CA VAL A 43 -13.61 3.20 -29.56
C VAL A 43 -13.69 3.81 -28.15
N GLY A 44 -13.36 5.11 -28.05
CA GLY A 44 -13.45 5.87 -26.79
C GLY A 44 -12.24 5.76 -25.85
N LEU A 45 -11.20 5.00 -26.23
CA LEU A 45 -9.94 4.94 -25.48
C LEU A 45 -9.16 6.26 -25.60
N LEU A 46 -9.09 6.82 -26.80
CA LEU A 46 -8.49 8.13 -27.03
C LEU A 46 -9.53 9.26 -26.87
N ASN A 47 -9.32 10.12 -25.89
CA ASN A 47 -10.10 11.33 -25.63
C ASN A 47 -9.17 12.43 -25.07
N GLY A 48 -9.71 13.63 -24.82
CA GLY A 48 -8.93 14.76 -24.32
C GLY A 48 -8.18 14.48 -23.01
N ASP A 49 -8.79 13.75 -22.08
CA ASP A 49 -8.17 13.40 -20.80
C ASP A 49 -7.04 12.38 -21.00
N THR A 50 -7.26 11.34 -21.81
CA THR A 50 -6.23 10.35 -22.16
C THR A 50 -5.03 11.03 -22.82
N VAL A 51 -5.25 11.95 -23.76
CA VAL A 51 -4.18 12.70 -24.43
C VAL A 51 -3.42 13.54 -23.42
N PHE A 52 -4.12 14.26 -22.55
CA PHE A 52 -3.49 15.06 -21.49
C PHE A 52 -2.61 14.19 -20.58
N GLN A 53 -3.09 13.01 -20.18
CA GLN A 53 -2.33 12.09 -19.34
C GLN A 53 -1.08 11.54 -20.05
N ILE A 54 -1.18 11.17 -21.33
CA ILE A 54 -0.01 10.73 -22.12
C ILE A 54 1.04 11.85 -22.20
N LEU A 55 0.61 13.09 -22.45
CA LEU A 55 1.52 14.24 -22.48
C LEU A 55 2.18 14.51 -21.13
N ASN A 56 1.43 14.35 -20.04
CA ASN A 56 1.94 14.55 -18.68
C ASN A 56 3.00 13.50 -18.27
N HIS A 57 3.01 12.34 -18.94
CA HIS A 57 3.97 11.26 -18.71
C HIS A 57 5.02 11.14 -19.82
N SER A 58 5.33 12.25 -20.50
CA SER A 58 6.27 12.27 -21.62
C SER A 58 7.69 11.79 -21.27
N SER A 59 8.04 11.75 -19.99
CA SER A 59 9.33 11.23 -19.50
C SER A 59 9.48 9.71 -19.60
N TYR A 60 8.39 8.95 -19.80
CA TYR A 60 8.36 7.48 -19.87
C TYR A 60 7.73 6.98 -21.19
N LEU A 61 7.90 7.75 -22.27
CA LEU A 61 7.23 7.50 -23.56
C LEU A 61 7.57 6.13 -24.15
N SER A 62 8.82 5.69 -24.04
CA SER A 62 9.29 4.41 -24.54
C SER A 62 8.57 3.23 -23.88
N GLU A 63 8.50 3.23 -22.55
CA GLU A 63 7.92 2.19 -21.71
C GLU A 63 6.40 2.13 -21.93
N LEU A 64 5.74 3.29 -21.92
CA LEU A 64 4.31 3.40 -22.23
C LEU A 64 3.99 2.87 -23.63
N THR A 65 4.83 3.21 -24.62
CA THR A 65 4.64 2.75 -26.00
C THR A 65 4.80 1.25 -26.13
N TYR A 66 5.84 0.69 -25.52
CA TYR A 66 6.06 -0.76 -25.51
C TYR A 66 4.86 -1.52 -24.93
N LEU A 67 4.37 -1.10 -23.76
CA LEU A 67 3.23 -1.76 -23.11
C LEU A 67 1.95 -1.60 -23.93
N ILE A 68 1.68 -0.43 -24.49
CA ILE A 68 0.48 -0.21 -25.32
C ILE A 68 0.53 -1.04 -26.61
N ILE A 69 1.70 -1.19 -27.24
CA ILE A 69 1.87 -2.08 -28.40
C ILE A 69 1.53 -3.52 -28.02
N LEU A 70 2.12 -4.03 -26.95
CA LEU A 70 1.86 -5.39 -26.47
C LEU A 70 0.37 -5.63 -26.19
N LEU A 71 -0.28 -4.70 -25.49
CA LEU A 71 -1.70 -4.80 -25.15
C LEU A 71 -2.60 -4.76 -26.40
N ASN A 72 -2.23 -3.96 -27.39
CA ASN A 72 -2.94 -3.89 -28.66
C ASN A 72 -2.76 -5.18 -29.48
N ASP A 73 -1.55 -5.72 -29.53
CA ASP A 73 -1.25 -6.99 -30.23
C ASP A 73 -2.00 -8.17 -29.61
N LEU A 74 -2.12 -8.19 -28.27
CA LEU A 74 -2.92 -9.15 -27.53
C LEU A 74 -4.43 -8.84 -27.53
N LYS A 75 -4.84 -7.73 -28.16
CA LYS A 75 -6.23 -7.25 -28.25
C LYS A 75 -6.92 -7.17 -26.89
N CYS A 76 -6.19 -6.74 -25.87
CA CYS A 76 -6.68 -6.65 -24.50
C CYS A 76 -6.66 -5.24 -23.90
N LEU A 77 -6.15 -4.24 -24.63
CA LEU A 77 -6.14 -2.86 -24.16
C LEU A 77 -7.55 -2.34 -23.85
N ASP A 78 -7.75 -1.85 -22.63
CA ASP A 78 -8.99 -1.20 -22.21
C ASP A 78 -8.72 0.09 -21.43
N LYS A 79 -9.80 0.79 -21.07
CA LYS A 79 -9.71 2.08 -20.35
C LYS A 79 -9.14 1.92 -18.94
N TYR A 80 -9.38 0.80 -18.29
CA TYR A 80 -8.84 0.53 -16.96
C TYR A 80 -7.32 0.36 -17.02
N MET A 81 -6.82 -0.43 -17.98
CA MET A 81 -5.39 -0.64 -18.19
C MET A 81 -4.69 0.67 -18.57
N LEU A 82 -5.27 1.47 -19.45
CA LEU A 82 -4.74 2.81 -19.78
C LEU A 82 -4.65 3.70 -18.54
N ASN A 83 -5.73 3.79 -17.76
CA ASN A 83 -5.72 4.55 -16.52
C ASN A 83 -4.65 4.04 -15.55
N HIS A 84 -4.51 2.72 -15.42
CA HIS A 84 -3.50 2.11 -14.56
C HIS A 84 -2.08 2.52 -14.99
N LEU A 85 -1.77 2.48 -16.29
CA LEU A 85 -0.48 2.93 -16.83
C LEU A 85 -0.20 4.41 -16.53
N PHE A 86 -1.23 5.26 -16.49
CA PHE A 86 -1.04 6.70 -16.24
C PHE A 86 -1.05 7.10 -14.77
N THR A 87 -1.58 6.26 -13.86
CA THR A 87 -1.73 6.65 -12.45
C THR A 87 -0.77 5.93 -11.50
N HIS A 88 -0.12 4.84 -11.94
CA HIS A 88 0.71 4.01 -11.07
C HIS A 88 2.20 4.17 -11.40
N HIS A 89 3.01 4.42 -10.38
CA HIS A 89 4.47 4.50 -10.50
C HIS A 89 5.16 3.14 -10.74
N TYR A 90 4.41 2.04 -10.77
CA TYR A 90 4.92 0.66 -10.89
C TYR A 90 5.08 0.18 -12.35
N LEU A 91 5.12 1.10 -13.32
CA LEU A 91 5.34 0.77 -14.74
C LEU A 91 6.60 -0.07 -14.98
N PRO A 92 7.77 0.23 -14.38
CA PRO A 92 8.98 -0.56 -14.60
C PRO A 92 8.84 -2.01 -14.12
N ASP A 93 8.25 -2.23 -12.94
CA ASP A 93 8.08 -3.57 -12.37
C ASP A 93 7.12 -4.43 -13.21
N LEU A 94 6.06 -3.81 -13.73
CA LEU A 94 5.11 -4.45 -14.63
C LEU A 94 5.76 -4.80 -15.98
N GLN A 95 6.56 -3.89 -16.54
CA GLN A 95 7.29 -4.14 -17.78
C GLN A 95 8.30 -5.26 -17.61
N GLU A 96 9.11 -5.24 -16.54
CA GLU A 96 10.08 -6.29 -16.26
C GLU A 96 9.38 -7.66 -16.09
N SER A 97 8.25 -7.68 -15.37
CA SER A 97 7.43 -8.88 -15.19
C SER A 97 6.97 -9.48 -16.53
N ILE A 98 6.53 -8.62 -17.45
CA ILE A 98 6.11 -8.99 -18.81
C ILE A 98 7.31 -9.49 -19.64
N ASP A 99 8.45 -8.80 -19.57
CA ASP A 99 9.66 -9.15 -20.31
C ASP A 99 10.21 -10.50 -19.87
N VAL A 100 10.28 -10.74 -18.55
CA VAL A 100 10.70 -12.03 -18.00
C VAL A 100 9.80 -13.15 -18.50
N LEU A 101 8.48 -13.00 -18.43
CA LEU A 101 7.57 -14.05 -18.88
C LEU A 101 7.63 -14.27 -20.40
N SER A 102 7.65 -13.20 -21.20
CA SER A 102 7.65 -13.28 -22.67
C SER A 102 8.90 -13.96 -23.23
N ASN A 103 10.03 -13.88 -22.52
CA ASN A 103 11.26 -14.58 -22.85
C ASN A 103 11.18 -16.11 -22.63
N HIS A 104 10.23 -16.59 -21.83
CA HIS A 104 10.12 -18.00 -21.45
C HIS A 104 8.84 -18.66 -21.97
N THR A 105 7.79 -17.90 -22.24
CA THR A 105 6.51 -18.42 -22.71
C THR A 105 5.78 -17.40 -23.57
N ARG A 106 4.86 -17.88 -24.41
CA ARG A 106 3.97 -17.01 -25.16
C ARG A 106 2.91 -16.45 -24.22
N LEU A 107 2.94 -15.13 -24.06
CA LEU A 107 1.93 -14.41 -23.28
C LEU A 107 0.55 -14.47 -23.94
N THR A 108 -0.48 -14.55 -23.10
CA THR A 108 -1.89 -14.47 -23.49
C THR A 108 -2.51 -13.20 -22.90
N SER A 109 -3.69 -12.80 -23.41
CA SER A 109 -4.44 -11.67 -22.87
C SER A 109 -4.71 -11.78 -21.38
N ASP A 110 -4.99 -13.00 -20.91
CA ASP A 110 -5.47 -13.25 -19.54
C ASP A 110 -4.33 -13.10 -18.53
N VAL A 111 -3.12 -13.52 -18.90
CA VAL A 111 -1.91 -13.35 -18.09
C VAL A 111 -1.59 -11.86 -17.93
N VAL A 112 -1.64 -11.10 -19.02
CA VAL A 112 -1.35 -9.66 -18.95
C VAL A 112 -2.44 -8.94 -18.15
N LYS A 113 -3.72 -9.25 -18.37
CA LYS A 113 -4.81 -8.68 -17.55
C LYS A 113 -4.64 -8.99 -16.06
N PHE A 114 -4.22 -10.20 -15.72
CA PHE A 114 -3.93 -10.57 -14.34
C PHE A 114 -2.78 -9.72 -13.76
N LEU A 115 -1.66 -9.57 -14.46
CA LEU A 115 -0.53 -8.76 -13.98
C LEU A 115 -0.91 -7.29 -13.75
N PHE A 116 -1.84 -6.74 -14.54
CA PHE A 116 -2.39 -5.40 -14.34
C PHE A 116 -3.37 -5.30 -13.16
N SER A 117 -3.96 -6.42 -12.74
CA SER A 117 -4.90 -6.45 -11.62
C SER A 117 -4.23 -6.58 -10.25
N VAL A 118 -2.94 -6.95 -10.24
CA VAL A 118 -2.19 -7.20 -9.00
C VAL A 118 -1.31 -6.02 -8.65
N ARG A 119 -1.19 -5.73 -7.35
CA ARG A 119 -0.38 -4.61 -6.85
C ARG A 119 1.13 -4.84 -7.02
N ASN A 120 1.58 -6.10 -6.94
CA ASN A 120 2.99 -6.45 -7.06
C ASN A 120 3.19 -7.60 -8.08
N PRO A 121 3.34 -7.29 -9.39
CA PRO A 121 3.38 -8.29 -10.44
C PRO A 121 4.65 -9.16 -10.40
N GLN A 122 5.79 -8.63 -9.94
CA GLN A 122 7.06 -9.36 -9.88
C GLN A 122 6.98 -10.60 -8.98
N ASP A 123 6.29 -10.49 -7.84
CA ASP A 123 6.10 -11.61 -6.90
C ASP A 123 5.34 -12.77 -7.56
N CYS A 124 4.29 -12.44 -8.31
CA CYS A 124 3.50 -13.41 -9.05
C CYS A 124 4.31 -14.07 -10.17
N VAL A 125 5.10 -13.28 -10.91
CA VAL A 125 6.00 -13.79 -11.95
C VAL A 125 7.03 -14.74 -11.36
N GLY A 126 7.56 -14.46 -10.17
CA GLY A 126 8.47 -15.36 -9.44
C GLY A 126 7.88 -16.77 -9.24
N PHE A 127 6.61 -16.85 -8.88
CA PHE A 127 5.89 -18.14 -8.77
C PHE A 127 5.63 -18.78 -10.14
N MET A 128 5.18 -17.99 -11.12
CA MET A 128 4.90 -18.47 -12.47
C MET A 128 6.13 -19.09 -13.10
N MET A 129 7.27 -18.42 -13.01
CA MET A 129 8.55 -18.88 -13.56
C MET A 129 9.01 -20.20 -12.96
N ARG A 130 8.97 -20.33 -11.63
CA ARG A 130 9.33 -21.59 -10.96
C ARG A 130 8.39 -22.74 -11.35
N SER A 131 7.10 -22.46 -11.52
CA SER A 131 6.10 -23.45 -11.94
C SER A 131 6.26 -23.88 -13.40
N LEU A 132 6.52 -22.93 -14.30
CA LEU A 132 6.81 -23.18 -15.72
C LEU A 132 8.07 -24.04 -15.89
N GLN A 133 9.13 -23.77 -15.11
CA GLN A 133 10.36 -24.57 -15.11
C GLN A 133 10.14 -26.02 -14.66
N LYS A 134 9.04 -26.32 -13.94
CA LYS A 134 8.63 -27.68 -13.59
C LYS A 134 7.63 -28.30 -14.56
N GLY A 135 7.31 -27.61 -15.66
CA GLY A 135 6.43 -28.09 -16.73
C GLY A 135 4.94 -27.84 -16.48
N THR A 136 4.58 -27.01 -15.50
CA THR A 136 3.17 -26.64 -15.26
C THR A 136 2.70 -25.66 -16.33
N GLY A 137 1.50 -25.85 -16.87
CA GLY A 137 0.92 -24.98 -17.89
C GLY A 137 0.55 -23.60 -17.33
N LEU A 138 0.75 -22.54 -18.14
CA LEU A 138 0.38 -21.17 -17.77
C LEU A 138 -1.11 -20.99 -17.40
N PRO A 139 -2.08 -21.67 -18.05
CA PRO A 139 -3.49 -21.61 -17.63
C PRO A 139 -3.72 -22.14 -16.21
N ASP A 140 -3.11 -23.26 -15.84
CA ASP A 140 -3.27 -23.87 -14.51
C ASP A 140 -2.63 -23.00 -13.42
N ILE A 141 -1.48 -22.39 -13.73
CA ILE A 141 -0.81 -21.44 -12.85
C ILE A 141 -1.68 -20.21 -12.61
N LEU A 142 -2.26 -19.67 -13.69
CA LEU A 142 -3.09 -18.47 -13.63
C LEU A 142 -4.38 -18.72 -12.85
N ASP A 143 -5.05 -19.84 -13.10
CA ASP A 143 -6.25 -20.27 -12.38
C ASP A 143 -5.97 -20.36 -10.88
N TYR A 144 -4.86 -21.00 -10.50
CA TYR A 144 -4.43 -21.12 -9.12
C TYR A 144 -4.13 -19.76 -8.46
N LEU A 145 -3.31 -18.91 -9.07
CA LEU A 145 -2.95 -17.61 -8.51
C LEU A 145 -4.16 -16.68 -8.38
N SER A 146 -5.13 -16.78 -9.29
CA SER A 146 -6.31 -15.90 -9.31
C SER A 146 -7.36 -16.27 -8.27
N GLN A 147 -7.43 -17.55 -7.84
CA GLN A 147 -8.55 -18.05 -7.02
C GLN A 147 -8.14 -18.59 -5.66
N HIS A 148 -6.88 -18.96 -5.48
CA HIS A 148 -6.48 -19.81 -4.36
C HIS A 148 -5.30 -19.28 -3.55
N VAL A 149 -4.75 -18.11 -3.90
CA VAL A 149 -3.57 -17.54 -3.26
C VAL A 149 -3.83 -16.14 -2.76
N THR A 150 -3.40 -15.87 -1.52
CA THR A 150 -3.30 -14.52 -0.98
C THR A 150 -2.01 -13.88 -1.48
N LEU A 151 -2.14 -12.94 -2.42
CA LEU A 151 -1.01 -12.42 -3.20
C LEU A 151 0.02 -11.67 -2.34
N GLU A 152 -0.44 -11.04 -1.26
CA GLU A 152 0.38 -10.26 -0.33
C GLU A 152 1.48 -11.10 0.34
N GLY A 153 1.28 -12.42 0.46
CA GLY A 153 2.25 -13.34 1.06
C GLY A 153 3.14 -14.09 0.06
N VAL A 154 2.93 -13.92 -1.25
CA VAL A 154 3.57 -14.75 -2.28
C VAL A 154 5.09 -14.67 -2.23
N ASN A 155 5.66 -13.46 -2.18
CA ASN A 155 7.12 -13.29 -2.22
C ASN A 155 7.84 -14.08 -1.11
N ARG A 156 7.39 -13.87 0.14
CA ARG A 156 7.96 -14.54 1.30
C ARG A 156 7.68 -16.05 1.29
N ALA A 157 6.52 -16.45 0.78
CA ALA A 157 6.19 -17.85 0.59
C ALA A 157 7.12 -18.52 -0.42
N LEU A 158 7.55 -17.83 -1.50
CA LEU A 158 8.57 -18.34 -2.43
C LEU A 158 9.86 -18.66 -1.68
N THR A 159 10.33 -17.75 -0.82
CA THR A 159 11.56 -17.97 -0.06
C THR A 159 11.47 -19.21 0.84
N LEU A 160 10.37 -19.37 1.59
CA LEU A 160 10.22 -20.55 2.46
C LEU A 160 10.03 -21.85 1.66
N PHE A 161 9.29 -21.78 0.56
CA PHE A 161 9.00 -22.95 -0.27
C PHE A 161 10.21 -23.39 -1.10
N ASP A 162 11.08 -22.46 -1.52
CA ASP A 162 12.35 -22.76 -2.20
C ASP A 162 13.34 -23.51 -1.29
N LEU A 163 13.26 -23.30 0.03
CA LEU A 163 14.06 -24.03 1.02
C LEU A 163 13.53 -25.44 1.30
N SER A 164 12.25 -25.67 1.03
CA SER A 164 11.57 -26.94 1.31
C SER A 164 11.90 -28.02 0.26
N GLY A 165 11.57 -29.28 0.57
CA GLY A 165 11.60 -30.39 -0.39
C GLY A 165 10.46 -30.37 -1.42
N TYR A 166 9.53 -29.41 -1.33
CA TYR A 166 8.39 -29.32 -2.24
C TYR A 166 8.76 -28.77 -3.62
N ARG A 167 7.82 -28.95 -4.55
CA ARG A 167 8.00 -28.58 -5.97
C ARG A 167 6.86 -27.71 -6.43
N TYR A 168 7.13 -26.79 -7.34
CA TYR A 168 6.14 -25.92 -7.98
C TYR A 168 5.32 -26.68 -9.03
N THR A 169 4.56 -27.65 -8.57
CA THR A 169 3.63 -28.48 -9.36
C THR A 169 2.23 -28.42 -8.75
N PRO A 170 1.16 -28.66 -9.53
CA PRO A 170 -0.22 -28.56 -9.04
C PRO A 170 -0.50 -29.36 -7.76
N GLU A 171 0.17 -30.49 -7.57
CA GLU A 171 0.11 -31.32 -6.36
C GLU A 171 0.48 -30.56 -5.07
N HIS A 172 1.47 -29.67 -5.14
CA HIS A 172 1.94 -28.92 -3.96
C HIS A 172 1.45 -27.48 -3.91
N PHE A 173 0.71 -27.01 -4.91
CA PHE A 173 0.09 -25.68 -4.89
C PHE A 173 -0.75 -25.46 -3.62
N PRO A 174 -1.60 -26.39 -3.16
CA PRO A 174 -2.32 -26.22 -1.89
C PRO A 174 -1.39 -25.97 -0.68
N LYS A 175 -0.20 -26.56 -0.66
CA LYS A 175 0.79 -26.33 0.40
C LYS A 175 1.36 -24.91 0.34
N PHE A 176 1.67 -24.45 -0.87
CA PHE A 176 2.10 -23.07 -1.09
C PHE A 176 1.02 -22.06 -0.66
N SER A 177 -0.24 -22.33 -0.97
CA SER A 177 -1.38 -21.47 -0.59
C SER A 177 -1.48 -21.29 0.92
N VAL A 178 -1.30 -22.37 1.70
CA VAL A 178 -1.29 -22.28 3.18
C VAL A 178 -0.20 -21.32 3.67
N ILE A 179 1.01 -21.43 3.11
CA ILE A 179 2.14 -20.58 3.48
C ILE A 179 1.89 -19.13 3.07
N ALA A 180 1.46 -18.89 1.84
CA ALA A 180 1.15 -17.56 1.32
C ALA A 180 0.06 -16.89 2.15
N LYS A 181 -0.95 -17.63 2.61
CA LYS A 181 -1.98 -17.11 3.50
C LYS A 181 -1.43 -16.70 4.86
N VAL A 182 -0.59 -17.53 5.49
CA VAL A 182 0.06 -17.19 6.77
C VAL A 182 0.98 -15.98 6.61
N LEU A 183 1.78 -15.95 5.56
CA LEU A 183 2.69 -14.83 5.24
C LEU A 183 1.99 -13.61 4.64
N ALA A 184 0.67 -13.64 4.46
CA ALA A 184 -0.11 -12.42 4.20
C ALA A 184 -0.42 -11.66 5.50
N ASN A 185 -0.31 -12.32 6.67
CA ASN A 185 -0.46 -11.67 7.96
C ASN A 185 0.78 -10.79 8.27
N PRO A 186 0.60 -9.52 8.64
CA PRO A 186 1.72 -8.58 8.81
C PRO A 186 2.68 -8.97 9.95
N LEU A 187 2.19 -9.59 11.03
CA LEU A 187 3.05 -10.08 12.11
C LEU A 187 3.93 -11.23 11.63
N CYS A 188 3.34 -12.17 10.87
CA CYS A 188 4.09 -13.27 10.26
C CYS A 188 5.12 -12.76 9.25
N GLN A 189 4.82 -11.72 8.47
CA GLN A 189 5.80 -11.07 7.60
C GLN A 189 6.95 -10.49 8.40
N THR A 190 6.63 -9.77 9.48
CA THR A 190 7.61 -9.08 10.31
C THR A 190 8.59 -10.05 10.95
N ILE A 191 8.09 -11.12 11.60
CA ILE A 191 8.95 -12.14 12.24
C ILE A 191 9.74 -12.97 11.22
N PHE A 192 9.16 -13.19 10.03
CA PHE A 192 9.84 -13.88 8.95
C PHE A 192 10.96 -13.04 8.37
N ASP A 193 10.75 -11.74 8.16
CA ASP A 193 11.77 -10.83 7.65
C ASP A 193 12.83 -10.53 8.72
N SER A 194 12.45 -10.53 10.00
CA SER A 194 13.42 -10.34 11.09
C SER A 194 14.46 -11.45 11.15
N ARG A 195 14.16 -12.66 10.63
CA ARG A 195 15.16 -13.74 10.51
C ARG A 195 16.35 -13.33 9.62
N TRP A 196 16.15 -12.38 8.70
CA TRP A 196 17.18 -11.85 7.81
C TRP A 196 17.90 -10.64 8.35
N ARG A 197 17.51 -10.14 9.54
CA ARG A 197 18.25 -9.08 10.23
C ARG A 197 19.54 -9.66 10.77
N SER A 198 20.54 -9.70 9.90
CA SER A 198 21.92 -9.91 10.29
C SER A 198 22.33 -8.72 11.15
N PHE A 199 22.62 -8.95 12.43
CA PHE A 199 23.30 -7.91 13.20
C PHE A 199 24.65 -7.67 12.51
N SER A 200 24.94 -6.41 12.22
CA SER A 200 26.19 -5.94 11.57
C SER A 200 27.48 -6.47 12.19
N ASP A 201 27.38 -6.99 13.42
CA ASP A 201 28.48 -7.50 14.22
C ASP A 201 28.75 -9.01 13.95
N TYR A 202 27.92 -9.71 13.18
CA TYR A 202 28.16 -11.10 12.75
C TYR A 202 29.05 -11.15 11.50
N THR A 203 30.15 -11.91 11.58
CA THR A 203 31.13 -12.05 10.50
C THR A 203 30.67 -12.96 9.35
N GLU A 204 29.72 -13.88 9.60
CA GLU A 204 29.12 -14.74 8.59
C GLU A 204 27.60 -14.71 8.73
N ILE A 205 26.92 -14.37 7.63
CA ILE A 205 25.46 -14.46 7.52
C ILE A 205 25.13 -15.92 7.22
N SER A 206 24.94 -16.74 8.24
CA SER A 206 24.41 -18.09 8.04
C SER A 206 22.91 -18.03 7.80
N GLU A 207 22.42 -18.70 6.77
CA GLU A 207 21.00 -18.91 6.52
C GLU A 207 20.40 -19.69 7.72
N PRO A 208 19.53 -19.08 8.54
CA PRO A 208 19.17 -19.63 9.84
C PRO A 208 18.18 -20.80 9.74
N LEU A 209 17.63 -21.07 8.55
CA LEU A 209 16.63 -22.11 8.33
C LEU A 209 17.14 -23.12 7.30
N ASN A 210 17.30 -24.38 7.71
CA ASN A 210 17.64 -25.46 6.79
C ASN A 210 16.38 -26.06 6.13
N SER A 211 16.57 -26.94 5.15
CA SER A 211 15.45 -27.55 4.41
C SER A 211 14.54 -28.46 5.24
N THR A 212 15.09 -29.11 6.28
CA THR A 212 14.31 -30.00 7.16
C THR A 212 13.37 -29.18 8.03
N ASP A 213 13.88 -28.08 8.59
CA ASP A 213 13.11 -27.15 9.41
C ASP A 213 12.02 -26.46 8.57
N ALA A 214 12.32 -26.13 7.31
CA ALA A 214 11.34 -25.60 6.34
C ALA A 214 10.22 -26.61 6.05
N ASP A 215 10.55 -27.88 5.80
CA ASP A 215 9.55 -28.94 5.60
C ASP A 215 8.70 -29.15 6.85
N GLU A 216 9.31 -29.13 8.04
CA GLU A 216 8.62 -29.31 9.31
C GLU A 216 7.58 -28.21 9.55
N ILE A 217 7.98 -26.94 9.48
CA ILE A 217 7.04 -25.84 9.73
C ILE A 217 5.90 -25.86 8.70
N ILE A 218 6.18 -26.10 7.42
CA ILE A 218 5.15 -26.19 6.39
C ILE A 218 4.14 -27.31 6.70
N ASN A 219 4.63 -28.50 7.10
CA ASN A 219 3.76 -29.62 7.45
C ASN A 219 2.91 -29.33 8.69
N GLN A 220 3.48 -28.67 9.71
CA GLN A 220 2.72 -28.24 10.89
C GLN A 220 1.58 -27.30 10.51
N LEU A 221 1.84 -26.28 9.68
CA LEU A 221 0.81 -25.32 9.24
C LEU A 221 -0.30 -25.96 8.40
N ILE A 222 0.03 -26.98 7.60
CA ILE A 222 -0.96 -27.74 6.81
C ILE A 222 -1.88 -28.54 7.73
N GLY A 223 -1.35 -29.11 8.81
CA GLY A 223 -2.11 -29.91 9.77
C GLY A 223 -3.11 -29.10 10.62
N LEU A 224 -2.94 -27.79 10.69
CA LEU A 224 -3.80 -26.89 11.46
C LEU A 224 -5.03 -26.44 10.64
N VAL A 225 -6.16 -26.28 11.33
CA VAL A 225 -7.42 -25.84 10.72
C VAL A 225 -7.65 -24.34 10.92
N ALA A 226 -7.54 -23.85 12.16
CA ALA A 226 -7.79 -22.45 12.47
C ALA A 226 -6.63 -21.55 12.01
N GLU A 227 -6.98 -20.38 11.47
CA GLU A 227 -6.00 -19.41 10.96
C GLU A 227 -5.15 -18.81 12.09
N GLU A 228 -5.78 -18.47 13.21
CA GLU A 228 -5.09 -17.97 14.40
C GLU A 228 -4.04 -18.98 14.90
N ASP A 229 -4.37 -20.28 14.89
CA ASP A 229 -3.43 -21.33 15.30
C ASP A 229 -2.22 -21.39 14.37
N LYS A 230 -2.43 -21.21 13.05
CA LYS A 230 -1.33 -21.17 12.08
C LYS A 230 -0.43 -19.97 12.32
N ILE A 231 -1.01 -18.81 12.57
CA ILE A 231 -0.27 -17.58 12.87
C ILE A 231 0.55 -17.75 14.15
N ARG A 232 -0.06 -18.27 15.22
CA ARG A 232 0.62 -18.58 16.48
C ARG A 232 1.79 -19.55 16.28
N THR A 233 1.54 -20.70 15.64
CA THR A 233 2.58 -21.71 15.39
C THR A 233 3.71 -21.16 14.53
N PHE A 234 3.40 -20.40 13.48
CA PHE A 234 4.39 -19.76 12.62
C PHE A 234 5.25 -18.77 13.39
N PHE A 235 4.61 -17.89 14.16
CA PHE A 235 5.28 -16.88 14.95
C PHE A 235 6.23 -17.51 15.98
N ASP A 236 5.74 -18.45 16.79
CA ASP A 236 6.53 -19.10 17.83
C ASP A 236 7.72 -19.86 17.26
N PHE A 237 7.55 -20.50 16.10
CA PHE A 237 8.63 -21.19 15.40
C PHE A 237 9.76 -20.21 15.04
N PHE A 238 9.45 -19.10 14.36
CA PHE A 238 10.48 -18.13 13.97
C PHE A 238 11.02 -17.32 15.15
N ALA A 239 10.23 -17.07 16.20
CA ALA A 239 10.71 -16.45 17.42
C ALA A 239 11.82 -17.29 18.07
N SER A 240 11.70 -18.63 18.05
CA SER A 240 12.73 -19.53 18.58
C SER A 240 14.04 -19.55 17.78
N LEU A 241 13.99 -19.15 16.50
CA LEU A 241 15.14 -19.12 15.59
C LEU A 241 15.86 -17.77 15.59
N ARG A 242 15.50 -16.83 16.46
CA ARG A 242 16.18 -15.53 16.53
C ARG A 242 17.64 -15.72 16.94
N PRO A 243 18.59 -15.09 16.23
CA PRO A 243 19.98 -15.11 16.64
C PRO A 243 20.14 -14.37 17.97
N PHE A 244 21.01 -14.87 18.84
CA PHE A 244 21.37 -14.15 20.06
C PHE A 244 22.00 -12.79 19.72
N PRO A 245 21.78 -11.72 20.48
CA PRO A 245 22.40 -10.44 20.21
C PRO A 245 23.88 -10.51 20.60
N PRO A 246 24.78 -9.96 19.78
CA PRO A 246 26.21 -9.96 20.10
C PRO A 246 26.55 -8.93 21.20
N SER A 247 25.61 -8.07 21.60
CA SER A 247 25.80 -7.03 22.62
C SER A 247 24.48 -6.58 23.26
N GLN A 248 24.55 -6.10 24.50
CA GLN A 248 23.42 -5.50 25.23
C GLN A 248 22.84 -4.25 24.56
N LYS A 249 23.58 -3.58 23.66
CA LYS A 249 23.05 -2.40 22.92
C LYS A 249 21.82 -2.71 22.06
N TYR A 250 21.58 -3.99 21.77
CA TYR A 250 20.41 -4.47 21.01
C TYR A 250 19.23 -4.89 21.91
N ILE A 251 19.38 -4.80 23.24
CA ILE A 251 18.29 -5.03 24.19
C ILE A 251 17.60 -3.68 24.38
N VAL A 252 16.40 -3.54 23.84
CA VAL A 252 15.59 -2.32 23.88
C VAL A 252 14.36 -2.58 24.76
N ASP A 253 14.10 -1.67 25.69
CA ASP A 253 12.84 -1.66 26.44
C ASP A 253 11.74 -1.06 25.56
N ILE A 254 10.79 -1.89 25.15
CA ILE A 254 9.70 -1.49 24.26
C ILE A 254 8.50 -1.03 25.09
N ASN A 255 8.06 0.21 24.85
CA ASN A 255 6.85 0.73 25.47
C ASN A 255 5.59 0.29 24.70
N ILE A 256 4.97 -0.79 25.16
CA ILE A 256 3.76 -1.36 24.54
C ILE A 256 2.58 -0.39 24.58
N GLU A 257 2.43 0.42 25.64
CA GLU A 257 1.33 1.39 25.76
C GLU A 257 1.40 2.45 24.66
N ASP A 258 2.61 2.91 24.32
CA ASP A 258 2.82 3.87 23.24
C ASP A 258 2.50 3.25 21.87
N LYS A 259 2.84 1.97 21.66
CA LYS A 259 2.51 1.24 20.41
C LYS A 259 1.00 1.08 20.26
N VAL A 260 0.31 0.67 21.32
CA VAL A 260 -1.16 0.56 21.33
C VAL A 260 -1.81 1.92 21.07
N THR A 261 -1.34 2.98 21.74
CA THR A 261 -1.87 4.34 21.53
C THR A 261 -1.70 4.79 20.08
N THR A 262 -0.54 4.47 19.47
CA THR A 262 -0.25 4.81 18.06
C THR A 262 -1.18 4.10 17.08
N ALA A 263 -1.35 2.78 17.23
CA ALA A 263 -2.30 2.02 16.40
C ALA A 263 -3.74 2.49 16.60
N LEU A 264 -4.14 2.81 17.85
CA LEU A 264 -5.46 3.37 18.13
C LEU A 264 -5.68 4.74 17.47
N MET A 265 -4.66 5.60 17.39
CA MET A 265 -4.75 6.86 16.64
C MET A 265 -5.00 6.63 15.15
N SER A 266 -4.27 5.68 14.54
CA SER A 266 -4.48 5.28 13.14
C SER A 266 -5.88 4.73 12.91
N PHE A 267 -6.32 3.80 13.77
CA PHE A 267 -7.67 3.24 13.76
C PHE A 267 -8.75 4.32 13.86
N CYS A 268 -8.64 5.25 14.81
CA CYS A 268 -9.60 6.34 14.97
C CYS A 268 -9.64 7.27 13.74
N LYS A 269 -8.49 7.64 13.19
CA LYS A 269 -8.40 8.44 11.95
C LYS A 269 -9.11 7.75 10.78
N SER A 270 -8.94 6.44 10.63
CA SER A 270 -9.62 5.66 9.58
C SER A 270 -11.15 5.67 9.76
N LYS A 271 -11.63 5.50 11.00
CA LYS A 271 -13.07 5.54 11.31
C LYS A 271 -13.66 6.93 11.07
N ILE A 272 -12.93 7.98 11.44
CA ILE A 272 -13.33 9.36 11.17
C ILE A 272 -13.41 9.62 9.66
N ALA A 273 -12.39 9.16 8.90
CA ALA A 273 -12.37 9.32 7.45
C ALA A 273 -13.62 8.71 6.78
N ALA A 274 -14.06 7.55 7.28
CA ALA A 274 -15.20 6.78 6.76
C ALA A 274 -16.60 7.28 7.20
N ILE A 275 -16.70 8.31 8.05
CA ILE A 275 -18.01 8.85 8.47
C ILE A 275 -18.79 9.35 7.25
N ALA A 276 -19.98 8.79 7.05
CA ALA A 276 -20.91 9.19 5.98
C ALA A 276 -22.16 9.88 6.52
N SER A 277 -22.47 9.73 7.81
CA SER A 277 -23.67 10.29 8.45
C SER A 277 -23.40 10.93 9.82
N ASN A 278 -24.37 11.71 10.30
CA ASN A 278 -24.32 12.28 11.65
C ASN A 278 -24.41 11.21 12.75
N GLU A 279 -25.07 10.09 12.48
CA GLU A 279 -25.17 8.98 13.43
C GLU A 279 -23.81 8.28 13.57
N ASP A 280 -23.11 8.02 12.46
CA ASP A 280 -21.74 7.49 12.49
C ASP A 280 -20.80 8.41 13.26
N SER A 281 -20.94 9.72 13.06
CA SER A 281 -20.15 10.73 13.77
C SER A 281 -20.33 10.63 15.29
N LEU A 282 -21.56 10.51 15.78
CA LEU A 282 -21.84 10.33 17.21
C LEU A 282 -21.31 9.00 17.74
N GLN A 283 -21.43 7.91 16.96
CA GLN A 283 -20.90 6.60 17.33
C GLN A 283 -19.37 6.61 17.44
N VAL A 284 -18.67 7.20 16.46
CA VAL A 284 -17.20 7.31 16.49
C VAL A 284 -16.75 8.19 17.66
N GLN A 285 -17.44 9.31 17.94
CA GLN A 285 -17.14 10.14 19.12
C GLN A 285 -17.33 9.38 20.44
N ALA A 286 -18.41 8.60 20.57
CA ALA A 286 -18.66 7.78 21.75
C ALA A 286 -17.60 6.68 21.90
N MET A 287 -17.17 6.06 20.80
CA MET A 287 -16.09 5.08 20.77
C MET A 287 -14.77 5.69 21.25
N ILE A 288 -14.35 6.83 20.70
CA ILE A 288 -13.13 7.54 21.13
C ILE A 288 -13.20 7.90 22.62
N THR A 289 -14.34 8.42 23.07
CA THR A 289 -14.55 8.76 24.50
C THR A 289 -14.45 7.51 25.39
N THR A 290 -14.95 6.37 24.92
CA THR A 290 -14.88 5.10 25.65
C THR A 290 -13.45 4.60 25.74
N LEU A 291 -12.72 4.57 24.63
CA LEU A 291 -11.29 4.21 24.59
C LEU A 291 -10.48 5.03 25.60
N ARG A 292 -10.70 6.34 25.65
CA ARG A 292 -9.99 7.23 26.56
C ARG A 292 -10.27 6.99 28.04
N LYS A 293 -11.48 6.54 28.39
CA LYS A 293 -11.93 6.42 29.80
C LYS A 293 -11.91 4.99 30.34
N LYS A 294 -12.08 4.01 29.47
CA LYS A 294 -12.33 2.61 29.85
C LYS A 294 -11.45 1.59 29.10
N GLY A 295 -10.74 2.01 28.06
CA GLY A 295 -10.01 1.10 27.19
C GLY A 295 -10.86 0.54 26.05
N GLY A 296 -10.28 -0.40 25.30
CA GLY A 296 -10.88 -1.05 24.14
C GLY A 296 -11.69 -2.31 24.47
N ASP A 297 -12.06 -3.02 23.41
CA ASP A 297 -12.76 -4.30 23.48
C ASP A 297 -12.15 -5.31 22.49
N ASN A 298 -12.68 -6.53 22.45
CA ASN A 298 -12.20 -7.60 21.57
C ASN A 298 -12.25 -7.21 20.09
N ALA A 299 -13.27 -6.47 19.65
CA ALA A 299 -13.41 -6.11 18.24
C ALA A 299 -12.32 -5.12 17.81
N ILE A 300 -11.98 -4.17 18.69
CA ILE A 300 -10.86 -3.26 18.47
C ILE A 300 -9.53 -4.01 18.52
N PHE A 301 -9.36 -4.90 19.50
CA PHE A 301 -8.15 -5.73 19.62
C PHE A 301 -7.90 -6.54 18.35
N ASP A 302 -8.88 -7.30 17.88
CA ASP A 302 -8.73 -8.13 16.68
C ASP A 302 -8.40 -7.29 15.42
N THR A 303 -8.77 -6.01 15.42
CA THR A 303 -8.44 -5.09 14.33
C THR A 303 -6.99 -4.60 14.39
N ILE A 304 -6.45 -4.32 15.59
CA ILE A 304 -5.14 -3.66 15.73
C ILE A 304 -4.01 -4.60 16.18
N LYS A 305 -4.32 -5.80 16.70
CA LYS A 305 -3.35 -6.67 17.39
C LYS A 305 -2.12 -6.98 16.54
N TYR A 306 -2.29 -7.23 15.25
CA TYR A 306 -1.17 -7.55 14.36
C TYR A 306 -0.36 -6.32 13.94
N GLU A 307 -0.97 -5.13 13.87
CA GLU A 307 -0.24 -3.88 13.64
C GLU A 307 0.66 -3.59 14.84
N VAL A 308 0.08 -3.59 16.05
CA VAL A 308 0.83 -3.36 17.30
C VAL A 308 1.92 -4.42 17.49
N ALA A 309 1.59 -5.70 17.30
CA ALA A 309 2.55 -6.78 17.42
C ALA A 309 3.69 -6.63 16.40
N SER A 310 3.39 -6.27 15.15
CA SER A 310 4.44 -6.03 14.15
C SER A 310 5.34 -4.87 14.56
N ASP A 311 4.78 -3.76 15.04
CA ASP A 311 5.58 -2.62 15.47
C ASP A 311 6.48 -2.93 16.67
N ILE A 312 6.00 -3.74 17.61
CA ILE A 312 6.81 -4.27 18.71
C ILE A 312 7.95 -5.11 18.12
N GLU A 313 7.64 -6.08 17.26
CA GLU A 313 8.63 -7.01 16.69
C GLU A 313 9.63 -6.35 15.73
N LEU A 314 9.26 -5.22 15.12
CA LEU A 314 10.18 -4.42 14.33
C LEU A 314 11.27 -3.78 15.21
N GLU A 315 10.96 -3.44 16.47
CA GLU A 315 11.91 -2.90 17.45
C GLU A 315 12.53 -3.97 18.35
N ASP A 316 11.82 -5.09 18.52
CA ASP A 316 12.22 -6.20 19.37
C ASP A 316 13.22 -7.12 18.68
N LEU A 317 14.49 -6.74 18.79
CA LEU A 317 15.56 -7.48 18.16
C LEU A 317 15.93 -8.78 18.88
N TYR A 318 15.36 -9.09 20.06
CA TYR A 318 15.85 -10.19 20.89
C TYR A 318 14.79 -11.03 21.60
N SER A 319 13.59 -10.53 21.85
CA SER A 319 12.66 -11.24 22.72
C SER A 319 12.29 -12.63 22.21
N MET A 320 12.32 -13.59 23.13
CA MET A 320 11.79 -14.95 22.92
C MET A 320 10.31 -15.03 23.31
N ARG A 321 9.64 -13.88 23.42
CA ARG A 321 8.23 -13.77 23.76
C ARG A 321 7.42 -14.61 22.76
N LYS A 322 6.53 -15.43 23.28
CA LYS A 322 5.62 -16.22 22.45
C LYS A 322 4.44 -15.38 22.02
N TYR A 323 3.73 -15.88 21.02
CA TYR A 323 2.53 -15.26 20.50
C TYR A 323 1.53 -14.91 21.60
N GLU A 324 1.23 -15.87 22.50
CA GLU A 324 0.24 -15.68 23.56
C GLU A 324 0.66 -14.58 24.53
N ASP A 325 1.92 -14.57 24.95
CA ASP A 325 2.46 -13.52 25.82
C ASP A 325 2.33 -12.13 25.16
N LEU A 326 2.65 -12.02 23.86
CA LEU A 326 2.53 -10.78 23.11
C LEU A 326 1.08 -10.30 22.98
N MET A 327 0.17 -11.22 22.67
CA MET A 327 -1.25 -10.90 22.57
C MET A 327 -1.84 -10.48 23.92
N ASP A 328 -1.45 -11.14 25.01
CA ASP A 328 -1.88 -10.81 26.37
C ASP A 328 -1.36 -9.45 26.83
N GLU A 329 -0.11 -9.11 26.52
CA GLU A 329 0.47 -7.80 26.83
C GLU A 329 -0.23 -6.67 26.07
N ILE A 330 -0.48 -6.85 24.76
CA ILE A 330 -1.23 -5.88 23.94
C ILE A 330 -2.67 -5.74 24.46
N TRP A 331 -3.32 -6.87 24.77
CA TRP A 331 -4.68 -6.89 25.30
C TRP A 331 -4.78 -6.18 26.66
N SER A 332 -3.82 -6.42 27.54
CA SER A 332 -3.74 -5.77 28.85
C SER A 332 -3.60 -4.25 28.71
N ALA A 333 -2.69 -3.80 27.83
CA ALA A 333 -2.49 -2.37 27.56
C ALA A 333 -3.72 -1.71 26.92
N LEU A 334 -4.39 -2.37 25.97
CA LEU A 334 -5.59 -1.86 25.32
C LEU A 334 -6.76 -1.70 26.29
N ASN A 335 -6.91 -2.59 27.27
CA ASN A 335 -8.00 -2.53 28.25
C ASN A 335 -7.80 -1.46 29.33
N GLN A 336 -6.65 -0.80 29.37
CA GLN A 336 -6.47 0.38 30.21
C GLN A 336 -7.08 1.62 29.55
N PRO A 337 -7.54 2.61 30.34
CA PRO A 337 -7.91 3.92 29.81
C PRO A 337 -6.77 4.53 28.99
N GLN A 338 -7.09 5.13 27.85
CA GLN A 338 -6.11 5.73 26.93
C GLN A 338 -6.12 7.27 27.03
N PRO A 339 -5.63 7.89 28.12
CA PRO A 339 -5.79 9.33 28.36
C PRO A 339 -5.09 10.20 27.31
N HIS A 340 -4.02 9.67 26.72
CA HIS A 340 -3.17 10.35 25.72
C HIS A 340 -3.68 10.24 24.29
N LEU A 341 -4.71 9.43 24.03
CA LEU A 341 -5.35 9.37 22.71
C LEU A 341 -5.97 10.73 22.36
N GLU A 342 -5.77 11.20 21.13
CA GLU A 342 -6.29 12.48 20.64
C GLU A 342 -7.83 12.58 20.76
N THR A 343 -8.38 13.79 20.97
CA THR A 343 -9.84 13.99 21.01
C THR A 343 -10.47 14.03 19.61
N PHE A 344 -9.68 14.43 18.59
CA PHE A 344 -10.13 14.68 17.22
C PHE A 344 -11.27 15.70 17.07
N GLU A 345 -11.51 16.53 18.10
CA GLU A 345 -12.65 17.46 18.16
C GLU A 345 -12.68 18.41 16.95
N ASP A 346 -11.53 18.96 16.57
CA ASP A 346 -11.41 19.87 15.41
C ASP A 346 -11.85 19.19 14.10
N THR A 347 -11.51 17.91 13.91
CA THR A 347 -11.87 17.15 12.70
C THR A 347 -13.38 16.90 12.60
N PHE A 348 -14.07 16.74 13.73
CA PHE A 348 -15.52 16.64 13.76
C PHE A 348 -16.21 18.01 13.57
N HIS A 349 -15.56 19.10 13.94
CA HIS A 349 -16.07 20.46 13.75
C HIS A 349 -15.96 20.93 12.29
N GLU A 350 -14.87 20.60 11.59
CA GLU A 350 -14.67 20.96 10.17
C GLU A 350 -15.65 20.24 9.23
N ARG A 351 -16.07 19.00 9.55
CA ARG A 351 -17.08 18.26 8.77
C ARG A 351 -18.52 18.72 8.99
N ARG A 352 -18.79 19.53 10.01
CA ARG A 352 -20.06 20.24 10.11
C ARG A 352 -19.99 21.43 9.15
N GLU A 353 -20.33 21.21 7.88
CA GLU A 353 -20.78 22.31 7.03
C GLU A 353 -21.96 22.97 7.73
N TYR A 354 -21.70 24.03 8.50
CA TYR A 354 -22.74 24.89 9.00
C TYR A 354 -23.39 25.54 7.78
N PRO A 355 -24.69 25.30 7.50
CA PRO A 355 -25.42 26.13 6.56
C PRO A 355 -25.37 27.54 7.16
N GLY A 356 -24.68 28.44 6.46
CA GLY A 356 -24.27 29.72 7.00
C GLY A 356 -25.45 30.54 7.55
N PHE A 357 -25.36 30.88 8.84
CA PHE A 357 -26.02 32.07 9.39
C PHE A 357 -25.01 32.94 10.16
N PHE A 358 -24.17 32.32 11.01
CA PHE A 358 -23.19 33.06 11.83
C PHE A 358 -21.92 33.50 11.07
N ALA A 359 -21.48 32.76 10.04
CA ALA A 359 -20.30 33.14 9.26
C ALA A 359 -20.50 34.41 8.42
N LYS A 360 -21.74 34.72 8.00
CA LYS A 360 -22.07 36.01 7.36
C LYS A 360 -22.10 37.15 8.38
N ALA A 361 -22.68 36.95 9.56
CA ALA A 361 -22.78 37.99 10.59
C ALA A 361 -21.40 38.42 11.12
N LEU A 362 -20.46 37.48 11.30
CA LEU A 362 -19.08 37.78 11.71
C LEU A 362 -18.26 38.51 10.64
N ARG A 363 -18.51 38.25 9.34
CA ARG A 363 -17.91 39.03 8.24
C ARG A 363 -18.45 40.46 8.16
N PHE A 364 -19.73 40.70 8.48
CA PHE A 364 -20.29 42.06 8.49
C PHE A 364 -19.85 42.89 9.70
N GLN A 365 -19.61 42.28 10.86
CA GLN A 365 -19.10 42.99 12.05
C GLN A 365 -17.62 43.37 11.95
N THR A 366 -16.80 42.55 11.29
CA THR A 366 -15.37 42.85 11.10
C THR A 366 -15.11 43.81 9.93
N ALA A 367 -15.98 43.82 8.91
CA ALA A 367 -15.89 44.76 7.79
C ALA A 367 -16.35 46.20 8.13
N THR A 368 -17.28 46.39 9.07
CA THR A 368 -17.75 47.75 9.45
C THR A 368 -16.90 48.44 10.52
N VAL A 369 -16.06 47.71 11.27
CA VAL A 369 -15.20 48.31 12.31
C VAL A 369 -13.85 48.79 11.74
N SER A 370 -13.43 48.33 10.56
CA SER A 370 -12.13 48.70 9.97
C SER A 370 -12.16 49.95 9.08
N GLN A 371 -13.32 50.51 8.73
CA GLN A 371 -13.42 51.76 7.93
C GLN A 371 -13.75 53.01 8.75
N ASN A 372 -14.30 52.89 9.97
CA ASN A 372 -14.59 54.06 10.81
C ASN A 372 -13.50 54.40 11.85
N LYS A 373 -12.42 53.60 11.95
CA LYS A 373 -11.29 53.89 12.86
C LYS A 373 -10.13 54.63 12.19
N MET A 374 -10.04 54.67 10.85
CA MET A 374 -9.02 55.47 10.16
C MET A 374 -9.39 56.95 9.97
N ASP A 375 -10.67 57.32 10.05
CA ASP A 375 -11.13 58.71 9.90
C ASP A 375 -11.20 59.50 11.22
N ILE A 376 -11.01 58.84 12.37
CA ILE A 376 -10.99 59.52 13.68
C ILE A 376 -9.54 59.84 14.11
N GLU A 377 -8.56 59.00 13.76
CA GLU A 377 -7.15 59.23 14.16
C GLU A 377 -6.38 60.26 13.30
N GLN A 378 -6.94 60.70 12.17
CA GLN A 378 -6.33 61.78 11.36
C GLN A 378 -6.88 63.19 11.66
N LYS A 379 -7.96 63.32 12.44
CA LYS A 379 -8.48 64.63 12.89
C LYS A 379 -7.88 65.14 14.20
N ASP A 380 -7.31 64.25 15.02
CA ASP A 380 -6.72 64.61 16.32
C ASP A 380 -5.21 64.90 16.28
N LYS A 381 -4.54 64.75 15.13
CA LYS A 381 -3.10 65.05 14.96
C LYS A 381 -2.80 66.35 14.23
N MET A 382 -3.80 67.14 13.83
CA MET A 382 -3.61 68.40 13.09
C MET A 382 -3.90 69.68 13.87
N ASN A 383 -4.23 69.60 15.17
CA ASN A 383 -4.63 70.76 15.98
C ASN A 383 -3.77 71.07 17.22
N ASN A 384 -2.60 70.45 17.41
CA ASN A 384 -1.70 70.79 18.52
C ASN A 384 -0.25 70.99 18.06
N LEU A 385 -0.01 72.08 17.32
CA LEU A 385 1.29 72.76 17.23
C LEU A 385 1.01 74.27 17.10
N SER A 386 0.77 74.92 18.24
CA SER A 386 0.77 76.38 18.41
C SER A 386 0.95 76.72 19.89
N ILE A 387 2.20 76.85 20.34
CA ILE A 387 2.72 78.00 21.11
C ILE A 387 4.12 78.26 20.59
#